data_AF-A0A845FPR4-F1
#
_entry.id   AF-A0A845FPR4-F1
#
_cell.length_a   1.000
_cell.length_b   1.000
_cell.length_c   1.000
_cell.angle_alpha   90.00
_cell.angle_beta   90.00
_cell.angle_gamma   90.00
#
_symmetry.space_group_name_H-M   'P 1'
#
loop_
_entity.id
_entity.type
_entity.pdbx_description
1 polymer ?
#
loop_
_entity_poly.entity_id
_entity_poly.type
_entity_poly.pdbx_seq_one_letter_code
_entity_poly.pdbx_strand_id
1 'polypeptide(L)' 'MKQYLIVASLLLLGLVLVMLGLAFIEGSKQEPPLVGEAWCEFMMNKPNIEWTTSEAESFAKTCLDVE' A
#
# COMPACT_ATOMS: atom_id res chain seq x y z
N MET A 1 34.38 -17.11 22.84
CA MET A 1 32.97 -17.51 22.55
C MET A 1 31.96 -16.42 22.92
N LYS A 2 31.97 -15.87 24.14
CA LYS A 2 31.03 -14.82 24.61
C LYS A 2 30.97 -13.56 23.73
N GLN A 3 32.11 -13.11 23.16
CA GLN A 3 32.16 -11.91 22.30
C GLN A 3 31.40 -12.08 20.98
N TYR A 4 31.45 -13.27 20.37
CA TYR A 4 30.70 -13.58 19.15
C TYR A 4 29.19 -13.61 19.39
N LEU A 5 28.75 -14.00 20.58
CA LEU A 5 27.33 -13.99 20.96
C LEU A 5 26.77 -12.57 21.03
N ILE A 6 27.57 -11.60 21.52
CA ILE A 6 27.18 -10.19 21.57
C ILE A 6 27.08 -9.61 20.16
N VAL A 7 28.09 -9.87 19.31
CA VAL A 7 28.09 -9.41 17.91
C VAL A 7 26.91 -9.99 17.13
N ALA A 8 26.61 -11.29 17.31
CA ALA A 8 25.46 -11.93 16.68
C ALA A 8 24.13 -11.33 17.15
N SER A 9 23.99 -11.04 18.45
CA SER A 9 22.80 -10.39 19.01
C SER A 9 22.56 -8.99 18.43
N LEU A 10 23.63 -8.18 18.31
CA LEU A 10 23.55 -6.84 17.72
C LEU A 10 23.17 -6.86 16.24
N LEU A 11 23.71 -7.82 15.47
CA LEU A 11 23.37 -7.99 14.06
C LEU A 11 21.90 -8.38 13.87
N LEU A 12 21.38 -9.30 14.70
CA LEU A 12 19.98 -9.71 14.66
C LEU A 12 19.05 -8.54 15.03
N LEU A 13 19.40 -7.77 16.06
CA LEU A 13 18.61 -6.62 16.48
C LEU A 13 18.58 -5.53 15.40
N GLY A 14 19.71 -5.26 14.76
CA GLY A 14 19.78 -4.35 13.61
C GLY A 14 18.93 -4.81 12.43
N LEU A 15 18.96 -6.12 12.11
CA LEU A 15 18.14 -6.68 11.05
C LEU A 15 16.64 -6.54 11.35
N VAL A 16 16.21 -6.80 12.59
CA VAL A 16 14.82 -6.61 13.02
C VAL A 16 14.37 -5.15 12.86
N LEU A 17 15.21 -4.18 13.23
CA LEU A 17 14.91 -2.76 13.08
C LEU A 17 14.78 -2.34 11.61
N VAL A 18 15.63 -2.88 10.72
CA VAL A 18 15.54 -2.62 9.28
C VAL A 18 14.23 -3.18 8.71
N MET A 19 13.85 -4.41 9.08
CA MET A 19 12.60 -5.01 8.63
C MET A 19 11.37 -4.25 9.13
N LEU A 20 11.40 -3.75 10.37
CA LEU A 20 10.35 -2.89 10.92
C LEU A 20 10.27 -1.57 10.13
N GLY A 21 11.39 -0.92 9.83
CA GLY A 21 11.41 0.33 9.07
C GLY A 21 10.87 0.17 7.63
N LEU A 22 11.16 -0.95 6.98
CA LEU A 22 10.64 -1.26 5.64
C LEU A 22 9.12 -1.49 5.64
N ALA A 23 8.57 -2.12 6.68
CA ALA A 23 7.14 -2.32 6.83
C ALA A 23 6.35 -0.99 6.98
N PHE A 24 6.99 0.09 7.43
CA PHE A 24 6.36 1.41 7.50
C PHE A 24 6.24 2.11 6.14
N ILE A 25 7.02 1.71 5.13
CA ILE A 25 6.96 2.34 3.79
C ILE A 25 5.67 1.93 3.04
N GLU A 26 5.04 0.81 3.41
CA GLU A 26 3.78 0.32 2.81
C GLU A 26 2.52 1.05 3.32
N GLY A 27 2.68 2.11 4.13
CA GLY A 27 1.61 2.74 4.90
C GLY A 27 1.01 4.05 4.37
N SER A 28 1.11 4.36 3.07
CA SER A 28 0.38 5.50 2.47
C SER A 28 -0.59 5.06 1.37
N LYS A 29 -1.49 4.13 1.69
CA LYS A 29 -2.76 4.03 0.98
C LYS A 29 -3.64 5.18 1.46
N GLN A 30 -3.50 6.33 0.82
CA GLN A 30 -4.52 7.36 0.87
C GLN A 30 -5.75 6.74 0.20
N GLU A 31 -6.68 6.22 1.00
CA GLU A 31 -8.01 5.82 0.50
C GLU A 31 -8.63 7.11 -0.08
N PRO A 32 -8.76 7.23 -1.41
CA PRO A 32 -9.30 8.45 -1.98
C PRO A 32 -10.77 8.55 -1.55
N PRO A 33 -11.25 9.75 -1.19
CA PRO A 33 -12.65 9.94 -0.87
C PRO A 33 -13.45 9.62 -2.13
N LEU A 34 -14.25 8.55 -2.07
CA LEU A 34 -15.34 8.34 -3.00
C LEU A 34 -16.19 9.62 -2.98
N VAL A 35 -16.51 10.16 -4.16
CA VAL A 35 -17.88 10.54 -4.58
C VAL A 35 -17.82 11.55 -5.74
N GLY A 36 -18.43 11.19 -6.87
CA GLY A 36 -18.88 12.11 -7.94
C GLY A 36 -18.59 11.63 -9.37
N GLU A 37 -19.40 12.04 -10.35
CA GLU A 37 -19.20 11.73 -11.78
C GLU A 37 -17.80 12.09 -12.28
N ALA A 38 -17.25 13.21 -11.83
CA ALA A 38 -15.91 13.67 -12.21
C ALA A 38 -14.81 12.65 -11.84
N TRP A 39 -15.00 11.88 -10.76
CA TRP A 39 -14.08 10.81 -10.38
C TRP A 39 -14.21 9.60 -11.30
N CYS A 40 -15.43 9.22 -11.68
CA CYS A 40 -15.67 8.15 -12.65
C CYS A 40 -15.04 8.50 -14.01
N GLU A 41 -15.20 9.74 -14.49
CA GLU A 41 -14.57 10.21 -15.73
C GLU A 41 -13.04 10.19 -15.65
N PHE A 42 -12.48 10.63 -14.53
CA PHE A 42 -11.03 10.55 -14.30
C PHE A 42 -10.53 9.10 -14.35
N MET A 43 -11.21 8.19 -13.65
CA MET A 43 -10.85 6.77 -13.60
C MET A 43 -10.97 6.11 -14.98
N MET A 44 -11.97 6.47 -15.79
CA MET A 44 -12.11 5.98 -17.17
C MET A 44 -10.95 6.37 -18.09
N ASN A 45 -10.30 7.52 -17.82
CA ASN A 45 -9.13 7.97 -18.57
C ASN A 45 -7.80 7.44 -18.00
N LYS A 46 -7.78 6.95 -16.75
CA LYS A 46 -6.60 6.39 -16.09
C LYS A 46 -6.33 4.97 -16.60
N PRO A 47 -5.10 4.61 -17.05
CA PRO A 47 -4.77 3.25 -17.44
C PRO A 47 -5.03 2.24 -16.32
N ASN A 48 -5.72 1.14 -16.62
CA ASN A 48 -6.10 0.11 -15.64
C ASN A 48 -4.92 -0.55 -14.90
N ILE A 49 -3.73 -0.56 -15.50
CA ILE A 49 -2.49 -1.07 -14.90
C ILE A 49 -1.99 -0.22 -13.73
N GLU A 50 -2.41 1.04 -13.67
CA GLU A 50 -2.07 1.98 -12.60
C GLU A 50 -3.12 1.99 -11.49
N TRP A 51 -4.17 1.17 -11.61
CA TRP A 51 -5.21 1.09 -10.60
C TRP A 51 -4.72 0.25 -9.43
N THR A 52 -4.95 0.77 -8.24
CA THR A 52 -4.88 -0.03 -7.03
C THR A 52 -6.11 -0.94 -6.95
N THR A 53 -5.99 -2.05 -6.21
CA THR A 53 -7.13 -2.96 -5.97
C THR A 53 -8.32 -2.22 -5.35
N SER A 54 -8.06 -1.29 -4.43
CA SER A 54 -9.09 -0.47 -3.78
C SER A 54 -9.79 0.48 -4.75
N GLU A 55 -9.05 1.09 -5.68
CA GLU A 55 -9.63 1.95 -6.72
C GLU A 55 -10.49 1.14 -7.69
N ALA A 56 -10.05 -0.06 -8.08
CA ALA A 56 -10.81 -0.93 -8.97
C ALA A 56 -12.14 -1.37 -8.35
N GLU A 57 -12.14 -1.79 -7.07
CA GLU A 57 -13.35 -2.15 -6.35
C GLU A 57 -14.30 -0.96 -6.18
N SER A 58 -13.75 0.20 -5.82
CA SER A 58 -14.49 1.45 -5.67
C SER A 58 -15.13 1.89 -6.98
N PHE A 59 -14.41 1.78 -8.10
CA PHE A 59 -14.89 2.13 -9.42
C PHE A 59 -16.02 1.21 -9.86
N ALA A 60 -15.88 -0.10 -9.65
CA ALA A 60 -16.92 -1.06 -9.96
C ALA A 60 -18.23 -0.77 -9.21
N LYS A 61 -18.17 -0.53 -7.88
CA LYS A 61 -19.33 -0.26 -7.03
C LYS A 61 -19.98 1.10 -7.24
N THR A 62 -19.24 2.09 -7.72
CA THR A 62 -19.73 3.49 -7.76
C THR A 62 -20.06 3.96 -9.17
N CYS A 63 -19.31 3.46 -10.16
CA CYS A 63 -19.37 3.97 -11.53
C CYS A 63 -19.92 2.96 -12.55
N LEU A 64 -19.90 1.66 -12.22
CA LEU A 64 -20.34 0.58 -13.12
C LEU A 64 -21.61 -0.13 -12.67
N ASP A 65 -22.16 0.20 -11.50
CA ASP A 65 -23.46 -0.34 -11.07
C ASP A 65 -24.57 0.17 -12.01
N VAL A 66 -24.80 -0.61 -13.06
CA VAL A 66 -26.01 -0.64 -13.88
C VAL A 66 -26.88 -1.72 -13.28
N GLU A 67 -27.91 -1.31 -12.53
CA GLU A 67 -29.07 -2.18 -12.33
C GLU A 67 -29.94 -2.20 -13.60
#